data_AF-A0AAD8B382-F1
#
_entry.id   AF-A0AAD8B382-F1
#
_cell.length_a   1.000
_cell.length_b   1.000
_cell.length_c   1.000
_cell.angle_alpha   90.00
_cell.angle_beta   90.00
_cell.angle_gamma   90.00
#
_symmetry.space_group_name_H-M   'P 1'
#
loop_
_entity.id
_entity.type
_entity.pdbx_description
1 polymer ?
#
loop_
_entity_poly.entity_id
_entity_poly.type
_entity_poly.pdbx_seq_one_letter_code
_entity_poly.pdbx_strand_id
1 'polypeptide(L)'
;MAQIYLNSSYPLPTFFFQEPQDVVINIIDLVILCGLPPLLSVCGLLTNILNILVLSKYGLHETTSFLLFPLSVSYLFFSILQLIQRLQSIVAQFDPLLAMSVESFFRVYIDTFPSYFVAISNLHTTIIAVERLVAVCFPLKMS
;
A
#
# COMPACT_ATOMS: atom_id res chain seq x y z
N MET A 1 -48.22 -32.55 -5.43
CA MET A 1 -48.66 -31.35 -4.67
C MET A 1 -47.53 -30.97 -3.72
N ALA A 2 -46.85 -29.87 -4.05
CA ALA A 2 -45.92 -29.04 -3.28
C ALA A 2 -45.12 -29.64 -2.10
N GLN A 3 -43.81 -29.82 -2.30
CA GLN A 3 -42.84 -29.62 -1.21
C GLN A 3 -42.12 -28.29 -1.44
N ILE A 4 -42.26 -27.43 -0.44
CA ILE A 4 -41.86 -26.02 -0.42
C ILE A 4 -40.36 -25.93 -0.14
N TYR A 5 -39.69 -25.14 -0.98
CA TYR A 5 -38.32 -24.69 -0.83
C TYR A 5 -38.14 -23.89 0.47
N LEU A 6 -37.22 -24.30 1.33
CA LEU A 6 -36.55 -23.41 2.26
C LEU A 6 -35.04 -23.55 2.09
N ASN A 7 -34.55 -22.73 1.17
CA ASN A 7 -33.17 -22.35 0.96
C ASN A 7 -32.66 -21.65 2.24
N SER A 8 -31.88 -22.36 3.06
CA SER A 8 -31.13 -21.75 4.15
C SER A 8 -29.65 -21.87 3.83
N SER A 9 -29.13 -20.80 3.25
CA SER A 9 -27.76 -20.59 2.79
C SER A 9 -26.81 -20.40 3.97
N TYR A 10 -26.54 -21.45 4.74
CA TYR A 10 -25.39 -21.51 5.64
C TYR A 10 -24.61 -22.80 5.33
N PRO A 11 -23.41 -22.72 4.74
CA PRO A 11 -22.58 -23.91 4.69
C PRO A 11 -22.19 -24.28 6.12
N LEU A 12 -22.62 -25.46 6.56
CA LEU A 12 -22.06 -26.14 7.72
C LEU A 12 -20.53 -26.21 7.58
N PRO A 13 -19.75 -25.99 8.66
CA PRO A 13 -18.32 -26.18 8.63
C PRO A 13 -18.06 -27.67 8.47
N THR A 14 -17.90 -28.10 7.23
CA THR A 14 -17.40 -29.43 6.92
C THR A 14 -15.94 -29.43 7.33
N PHE A 15 -15.64 -30.16 8.41
CA PHE A 15 -14.31 -30.63 8.76
C PHE A 15 -13.80 -31.51 7.61
N PHE A 16 -13.39 -30.89 6.50
CA PHE A 16 -12.55 -31.53 5.51
C PHE A 16 -11.14 -31.61 6.09
N PHE A 17 -10.54 -32.79 6.00
CA PHE A 17 -9.10 -32.93 6.15
C PHE A 17 -8.42 -31.92 5.22
N GLN A 18 -7.81 -30.88 5.81
CA GLN A 18 -7.00 -29.92 5.09
C GLN A 18 -5.78 -30.69 4.54
N GLU A 19 -5.64 -30.82 3.23
CA GLU A 19 -4.44 -31.44 2.64
C GLU A 19 -3.21 -30.62 3.06
N PRO A 20 -2.04 -31.25 3.30
CA PRO A 20 -0.85 -30.54 3.76
C PRO A 20 -0.43 -29.40 2.81
N GLN A 21 -0.79 -29.48 1.53
CA GLN A 21 -0.56 -28.42 0.55
C GLN A 21 -1.40 -27.17 0.82
N ASP A 22 -2.67 -27.32 1.22
CA ASP A 22 -3.56 -26.20 1.51
C ASP A 22 -3.13 -25.46 2.79
N VAL A 23 -2.56 -26.16 3.76
CA VAL A 23 -1.98 -25.55 4.96
C VAL A 23 -0.77 -24.68 4.61
N VAL A 24 0.13 -25.20 3.75
CA VAL A 24 1.35 -24.48 3.36
C VAL A 24 1.01 -23.24 2.54
N ILE A 25 0.08 -23.34 1.59
CA ILE A 25 -0.38 -22.19 0.80
C ILE A 25 -0.98 -21.11 1.72
N ASN A 26 -1.82 -21.51 2.68
CA ASN A 26 -2.47 -20.57 3.58
C ASN A 26 -1.47 -19.87 4.53
N ILE A 27 -0.43 -20.58 4.98
CA ILE A 27 0.67 -19.98 5.78
C ILE A 27 1.48 -19.01 4.93
N ILE A 28 1.79 -19.36 3.67
CA ILE A 28 2.54 -18.49 2.75
C ILE A 28 1.73 -17.22 2.47
N ASP A 29 0.44 -17.33 2.18
CA ASP A 29 -0.45 -16.18 1.98
C ASP A 29 -0.52 -15.32 3.23
N LEU A 30 -0.62 -15.93 4.42
CA LEU A 30 -0.60 -15.20 5.68
C LEU A 30 0.72 -14.41 5.85
N VAL A 31 1.87 -15.02 5.58
CA VAL A 31 3.17 -14.34 5.74
C VAL A 31 3.36 -13.23 4.69
N ILE A 32 3.05 -13.51 3.42
CA ILE A 32 3.26 -12.57 2.31
C ILE A 32 2.25 -11.43 2.35
N LEU A 33 0.99 -11.70 2.71
CA LEU A 33 -0.08 -10.72 2.65
C LEU A 33 -0.21 -9.94 3.97
N CYS A 34 -0.09 -10.62 5.12
CA CYS A 34 -0.19 -10.00 6.43
C CYS A 34 1.15 -9.53 7.00
N GLY A 35 2.25 -10.26 6.80
CA GLY A 35 3.54 -9.96 7.43
C GLY A 35 4.43 -9.00 6.66
N LEU A 36 4.64 -9.26 5.37
CA LEU A 36 5.57 -8.49 4.53
C LEU A 36 5.18 -7.01 4.34
N PRO A 37 3.91 -6.68 4.03
CA PRO A 37 3.59 -5.31 3.65
C PRO A 37 3.49 -4.31 4.81
N PRO A 38 3.13 -4.64 6.07
CA PRO A 38 3.28 -3.68 7.16
C PRO A 38 4.76 -3.42 7.48
N LEU A 39 5.63 -4.42 7.34
CA LEU A 39 7.08 -4.23 7.49
C LEU A 39 7.61 -3.27 6.41
N LEU A 40 7.24 -3.49 5.15
CA LEU A 40 7.59 -2.60 4.05
C LEU A 40 7.00 -1.20 4.24
N SER A 41 5.77 -1.08 4.74
CA SER A 41 5.12 0.20 5.04
C SER A 41 5.84 0.97 6.15
N VAL A 42 6.21 0.30 7.26
CA VAL A 42 6.98 0.93 8.35
C VAL A 42 8.37 1.33 7.89
N CYS A 43 9.06 0.47 7.14
CA CYS A 43 10.37 0.79 6.58
C CYS A 43 10.29 1.97 5.59
N GLY A 44 9.26 1.99 4.74
CA GLY A 44 8.95 3.08 3.84
C GLY A 44 8.68 4.38 4.58
N LEU A 45 7.88 4.35 5.66
CA LEU A 45 7.63 5.53 6.51
C LEU A 45 8.94 6.09 7.08
N LEU A 46 9.75 5.24 7.71
CA LEU A 46 11.03 5.67 8.31
C LEU A 46 11.97 6.27 7.26
N THR A 47 12.11 5.61 6.13
CA THR A 47 13.00 6.07 5.05
C THR A 47 12.55 7.41 4.50
N ASN A 48 11.25 7.59 4.23
CA ASN A 48 10.73 8.85 3.71
C ASN A 48 10.75 9.99 4.74
N ILE A 49 10.54 9.70 6.03
CA ILE A 49 10.70 10.69 7.13
C ILE A 49 12.17 11.14 7.21
N LEU A 50 13.12 10.20 7.17
CA LEU A 50 14.54 10.51 7.15
C LEU A 50 14.90 11.35 5.93
N ASN A 51 14.36 11.01 4.76
CA ASN A 51 14.61 11.75 3.53
C ASN A 51 14.13 13.20 3.64
N ILE A 52 12.92 13.43 4.19
CA ILE A 52 12.39 14.77 4.47
C ILE A 52 13.26 15.51 5.48
N LEU A 53 13.69 14.86 6.57
CA LEU A 53 14.57 15.47 7.58
C LEU A 53 15.92 15.89 7.00
N VAL A 54 16.55 15.03 6.19
CA VAL A 54 17.82 15.30 5.53
C VAL A 54 17.65 16.44 4.53
N LEU A 55 16.64 16.39 3.66
CA LEU A 55 16.35 17.45 2.68
C LEU A 55 16.03 18.79 3.36
N SER A 56 15.28 18.76 4.47
CA SER A 56 14.97 19.97 5.24
C SER A 56 16.19 20.54 5.95
N LYS A 57 17.18 19.72 6.31
CA LYS A 57 18.39 20.15 7.03
C LYS A 57 19.50 20.64 6.10
N TYR A 58 19.67 20.00 4.94
CA TYR A 58 20.73 20.33 3.98
C TYR A 58 20.32 21.41 2.96
N GLY A 59 19.03 21.78 2.91
CA GLY A 59 18.53 22.83 2.02
C GLY A 59 18.25 22.32 0.59
N LEU A 60 17.19 22.85 -0.02
CA LEU A 60 16.72 22.46 -1.36
C LEU A 60 17.49 23.19 -2.47
N HIS A 61 18.82 23.12 -2.46
CA HIS A 61 19.65 23.91 -3.39
C HIS A 61 19.80 23.28 -4.78
N GLU A 62 19.57 21.97 -4.90
CA GLU A 62 19.61 21.25 -6.19
C GLU A 62 18.21 20.88 -6.68
N THR A 63 18.00 20.92 -7.99
CA THR A 63 16.75 20.53 -8.67
C THR A 63 16.31 19.12 -8.28
N THR A 64 17.27 18.20 -8.12
CA THR A 64 16.99 16.83 -7.71
C THR A 64 16.47 16.76 -6.27
N SER A 65 17.01 17.58 -5.35
CA SER A 65 16.51 17.68 -3.96
C SER A 65 15.09 18.23 -3.89
N PHE A 66 14.75 19.18 -4.78
CA PHE A 66 13.40 19.71 -4.89
C PHE A 66 12.39 18.66 -5.39
N LEU A 67 12.79 17.74 -6.26
CA LEU A 67 11.94 16.63 -6.73
C LEU A 67 11.83 15.49 -5.71
N LEU A 68 12.88 15.24 -4.93
CA LEU A 68 12.89 14.17 -3.91
C LEU A 68 11.99 14.48 -2.71
N PHE A 69 11.76 15.76 -2.40
CA PHE A 69 10.90 16.18 -1.30
C PHE A 69 9.41 15.80 -1.51
N PRO A 70 8.71 16.24 -2.58
CA PRO A 70 7.31 15.88 -2.83
C PRO A 70 7.13 14.37 -3.09
N LEU A 71 8.15 13.71 -3.64
CA LEU A 71 8.18 12.25 -3.77
C LEU A 71 8.14 11.57 -2.39
N SER A 72 8.99 12.02 -1.45
CA SER A 72 9.02 11.47 -0.09
C SER A 72 7.70 11.71 0.65
N VAL A 73 7.11 12.90 0.50
CA VAL A 73 5.78 13.21 1.05
C VAL A 73 4.70 12.30 0.45
N SER A 74 4.72 12.08 -0.86
CA SER A 74 3.75 11.21 -1.55
C SER A 74 3.84 9.76 -1.07
N TYR A 75 5.06 9.25 -0.87
CA TYR A 75 5.26 7.91 -0.31
C TYR A 75 4.83 7.79 1.16
N LEU A 76 4.96 8.85 1.96
CA LEU A 76 4.40 8.86 3.33
C LEU A 76 2.88 8.77 3.32
N PHE A 77 2.21 9.60 2.51
CA PHE A 77 0.75 9.55 2.39
C PHE A 77 0.26 8.19 1.89
N PHE A 78 0.93 7.62 0.89
CA PHE A 78 0.63 6.26 0.41
C PHE A 78 0.76 5.23 1.54
N SER A 79 1.87 5.24 2.28
CA SER A 79 2.12 4.27 3.34
C SER A 79 1.12 4.38 4.48
N ILE A 80 0.71 5.61 4.83
CA ILE A 80 -0.34 5.88 5.83
C ILE A 80 -1.69 5.35 5.37
N LEU A 81 -2.11 5.66 4.14
CA LEU A 81 -3.39 5.19 3.59
C LEU A 81 -3.45 3.67 3.54
N GLN A 82 -2.34 3.03 3.18
CA GLN A 82 -2.23 1.57 3.14
C GLN A 82 -2.30 0.93 4.52
N LEU A 83 -1.73 1.58 5.56
CA LEU A 83 -1.89 1.16 6.96
C LEU A 83 -3.34 1.30 7.42
N ILE A 84 -4.01 2.40 7.09
CA ILE A 84 -5.41 2.61 7.46
C ILE A 84 -6.32 1.55 6.85
N GLN A 85 -6.12 1.20 5.57
CA GLN A 85 -6.86 0.10 4.91
C GLN A 85 -6.64 -1.24 5.63
N ARG A 86 -5.41 -1.51 6.09
CA ARG A 86 -5.09 -2.75 6.83
C ARG A 86 -5.69 -2.81 8.23
N LEU A 87 -5.83 -1.67 8.91
CA LEU A 87 -6.51 -1.60 10.21
C LEU A 87 -7.98 -2.06 10.10
N GLN A 88 -8.62 -1.91 8.93
CA GLN A 88 -9.98 -2.39 8.71
C GLN A 88 -10.11 -3.91 8.84
N SER A 89 -9.14 -4.65 8.30
CA SER A 89 -9.11 -6.11 8.45
C SER A 89 -8.95 -6.56 9.90
N ILE A 90 -8.34 -5.73 10.76
CA ILE A 90 -8.26 -5.98 12.20
C ILE A 90 -9.60 -5.70 12.87
N VAL A 91 -10.27 -4.59 12.53
CA VAL A 91 -11.60 -4.24 13.05
C VAL A 91 -12.64 -5.32 12.69
N ALA A 92 -12.53 -5.92 11.50
CA ALA A 92 -13.36 -7.04 11.07
C ALA A 92 -13.29 -8.28 11.97
N GLN A 93 -12.22 -8.45 12.74
CA GLN A 93 -12.10 -9.55 13.71
C GLN A 93 -12.88 -9.30 15.01
N PHE A 94 -13.14 -8.03 15.35
CA PHE A 94 -13.83 -7.66 16.59
C PHE A 94 -15.33 -7.46 16.40
N ASP A 95 -15.74 -6.78 15.33
CA ASP A 95 -17.15 -6.55 15.00
C ASP A 95 -17.38 -6.63 13.47
N PRO A 96 -17.95 -7.74 12.98
CA PRO A 96 -18.13 -7.97 11.54
C PRO A 96 -19.21 -7.07 10.92
N LEU A 97 -20.20 -6.61 11.70
CA LEU A 97 -21.28 -5.74 11.18
C LEU A 97 -20.78 -4.32 10.94
N LEU A 98 -20.00 -3.79 11.88
CA LEU A 98 -19.36 -2.49 11.72
C LEU A 98 -18.33 -2.51 10.59
N ALA A 99 -17.58 -3.62 10.47
CA ALA A 99 -16.56 -3.77 9.43
C ALA A 99 -17.14 -3.77 8.03
N MET A 100 -18.30 -4.39 7.78
CA MET A 100 -18.93 -4.40 6.45
C MET A 100 -19.35 -2.99 5.98
N SER A 101 -19.81 -2.15 6.91
CA SER A 101 -20.19 -0.76 6.63
C SER A 101 -18.96 0.11 6.35
N VAL A 102 -17.90 -0.08 7.14
CA VAL A 102 -16.62 0.63 7.02
C VAL A 102 -15.85 0.19 5.76
N GLU A 103 -15.89 -1.10 5.40
CA GLU A 103 -15.30 -1.62 4.17
C GLU A 103 -15.96 -1.02 2.94
N SER A 104 -17.31 -0.99 2.91
CA SER A 104 -18.06 -0.42 1.79
C SER A 104 -17.71 1.07 1.58
N PHE A 105 -17.59 1.83 2.66
CA PHE A 105 -17.17 3.22 2.60
C PHE A 105 -15.75 3.38 2.05
N PHE A 106 -14.79 2.61 2.57
CA PHE A 106 -13.40 2.68 2.12
C PHE A 106 -13.21 2.20 0.68
N ARG A 107 -13.94 1.17 0.25
CA ARG A 107 -13.88 0.67 -1.12
C ARG A 107 -14.33 1.72 -2.13
N VAL A 108 -15.34 2.51 -1.80
CA VAL A 108 -15.86 3.56 -2.69
C VAL A 108 -14.98 4.81 -2.67
N TYR A 109 -14.53 5.23 -1.49
CA TYR A 109 -13.89 6.53 -1.33
C TYR A 109 -12.37 6.47 -1.24
N ILE A 110 -11.79 5.44 -0.63
CA ILE A 110 -10.36 5.42 -0.24
C ILE A 110 -9.52 4.49 -1.11
N ASP A 111 -10.11 3.43 -1.68
CA ASP A 111 -9.40 2.39 -2.44
C ASP A 111 -8.64 2.93 -3.67
N THR A 112 -9.17 3.95 -4.31
CA THR A 112 -8.57 4.55 -5.51
C THR A 112 -7.36 5.44 -5.20
N PHE A 113 -7.28 6.01 -3.99
CA PHE A 113 -6.24 6.98 -3.62
C PHE A 113 -4.82 6.40 -3.67
N PRO A 114 -4.54 5.21 -3.08
CA PRO A 114 -3.22 4.59 -3.17
C PRO A 114 -2.71 4.43 -4.60
N SER A 115 -3.58 4.07 -5.54
CA SER A 115 -3.23 3.92 -6.96
C SER A 115 -2.76 5.23 -7.59
N TYR A 116 -3.40 6.36 -7.24
CA TYR A 116 -2.96 7.68 -7.67
C TYR A 116 -1.60 8.06 -7.09
N PHE A 117 -1.35 7.80 -5.81
CA PHE A 117 -0.05 8.07 -5.20
C PHE A 117 1.07 7.23 -5.81
N VAL A 118 0.81 5.96 -6.13
CA VAL A 118 1.78 5.11 -6.85
C VAL A 118 2.09 5.68 -8.23
N ALA A 119 1.08 6.12 -8.97
CA ALA A 119 1.27 6.73 -10.29
C ALA A 119 2.12 8.03 -10.19
N ILE A 120 1.82 8.90 -9.22
CA ILE A 120 2.57 10.14 -8.98
C ILE A 120 4.03 9.83 -8.62
N SER A 121 4.26 8.87 -7.74
CA SER A 121 5.60 8.43 -7.36
C SER A 121 6.39 7.89 -8.55
N ASN A 122 5.77 7.04 -9.38
CA ASN A 122 6.41 6.51 -10.59
C ASN A 122 6.76 7.61 -11.59
N LEU A 123 5.88 8.60 -11.77
CA LEU A 123 6.14 9.76 -12.61
C LEU A 123 7.34 10.57 -12.08
N HIS A 124 7.38 10.86 -10.77
CA HIS A 124 8.51 11.55 -10.17
C HIS A 124 9.83 10.79 -10.30
N THR A 125 9.84 9.47 -10.05
CA THR A 125 11.03 8.63 -10.26
C THR A 125 11.49 8.66 -11.71
N THR A 126 10.55 8.67 -12.66
CA THR A 126 10.87 8.77 -14.09
C THR A 126 11.47 10.14 -14.42
N ILE A 127 10.92 11.23 -13.89
CA ILE A 127 11.46 12.58 -14.08
C ILE A 127 12.90 12.68 -13.53
N ILE A 128 13.15 12.14 -12.34
CA ILE A 128 14.50 12.10 -11.74
C ILE A 128 15.45 11.28 -12.63
N ALA A 129 15.01 10.13 -13.14
CA ALA A 129 15.83 9.32 -14.04
C ALA A 129 16.17 10.06 -15.34
N VAL A 130 15.20 10.79 -15.91
CA VAL A 130 15.41 11.62 -17.10
C VAL A 130 16.35 12.79 -16.81
N GLU A 131 16.20 13.49 -15.68
CA GLU A 131 17.12 14.56 -15.25
C GLU A 131 18.57 14.03 -15.17
N ARG A 132 18.75 12.86 -14.54
CA ARG A 132 20.06 12.20 -14.44
C ARG A 132 20.60 11.78 -15.80
N LEU A 133 19.75 11.25 -16.68
CA LEU A 133 20.14 10.87 -18.03
C LEU A 133 20.58 12.10 -18.84
N VAL A 134 19.83 13.20 -18.77
CA VAL A 134 20.16 14.46 -19.44
C VAL A 134 21.49 15.01 -18.92
N ALA A 135 21.72 15.02 -17.61
CA ALA A 135 22.98 15.49 -17.03
C ALA A 135 24.20 14.66 -17.49
N VAL A 136 24.02 13.35 -17.70
CA VAL A 136 25.09 12.45 -18.17
C VAL A 136 25.30 12.56 -19.69
N CYS A 137 24.23 12.55 -20.49
CA CYS A 137 24.30 12.60 -21.95
C CYS A 137 24.65 13.99 -22.48
N PHE A 138 24.23 15.03 -21.76
CA PHE A 138 24.54 16.42 -22.04
C PHE A 138 25.27 17.00 -20.84
N PRO A 139 26.60 16.79 -20.74
CA PRO A 139 27.42 17.50 -19.78
C PRO A 139 27.43 18.98 -20.20
N LEU A 140 26.39 19.71 -19.79
CA LEU A 140 26.34 21.15 -19.89
C LEU A 140 27.50 21.65 -19.03
N LYS A 141 28.61 22.02 -19.67
CA LYS A 141 29.66 22.83 -19.06
C LYS A 141 28.96 24.12 -18.60
N MET A 142 28.60 24.19 -17.32
CA MET A 142 28.39 25.48 -16.68
C MET A 142 29.77 26.15 -16.66
N SER A 143 29.97 27.00 -17.67
CA SER A 143 31.08 27.96 -17.73
C SER A 143 30.74 29.18 -16.89
#